data_AF-A0A9E0LX86-F1
#
_entry.id   AF-A0A9E0LX86-F1
#
_cell.length_a   1.000
_cell.length_b   1.000
_cell.length_c   1.000
_cell.angle_alpha   90.00
_cell.angle_beta   90.00
_cell.angle_gamma   90.00
#
_symmetry.space_group_name_H-M   'P 1'
#
loop_
_entity.id
_entity.type
_entity.pdbx_description
1 polymer ?
#
loop_
_entity_poly.entity_id
_entity_poly.type
_entity_poly.pdbx_seq_one_letter_code
_entity_poly.pdbx_strand_id
1 'polypeptide(L)'
;MGTGTGAQFADPRANPEPQAPRSPARLTAAPEELEELHRLCRQGHLYDVERWIRAGRPLQLAAGSPAERRRHLSALEIALDRQDHSLILLLVANGYDLALEPECPLDKALRLRRRDLLDLLLEWGADPRRVDLDILFETYDSQLFERFRELGVDLTAGHAMAYALGYHTSNKPLLG
;
A
#
# COMPACT_ATOMS: atom_id res chain seq x y z
N MET A 1 -17.17 -28.16 21.03
CA MET A 1 -18.13 -27.18 20.47
C MET A 1 -17.30 -26.09 19.84
N GLY A 2 -17.32 -25.98 18.52
CA GLY A 2 -16.37 -25.17 17.76
C GLY A 2 -16.70 -23.69 17.82
N THR A 3 -15.69 -22.87 18.05
CA THR A 3 -15.68 -21.46 17.66
C THR A 3 -14.73 -21.35 16.47
N GLY A 4 -15.25 -21.66 15.28
CA GLY A 4 -14.61 -21.23 14.05
C GLY A 4 -14.71 -19.72 14.01
N THR A 5 -13.64 -19.02 14.38
CA THR A 5 -13.49 -17.58 14.17
C THR A 5 -13.42 -17.37 12.67
N GLY A 6 -14.58 -17.36 12.00
CA GLY A 6 -14.66 -17.02 10.59
C GLY A 6 -14.07 -15.64 10.41
N ALA A 7 -13.04 -15.52 9.56
CA ALA A 7 -12.42 -14.23 9.26
C ALA A 7 -13.51 -13.25 8.82
N GLN A 8 -13.77 -12.24 9.64
CA GLN A 8 -14.88 -11.32 9.46
C GLN A 8 -14.61 -10.47 8.21
N PHE A 9 -15.43 -10.67 7.17
CA PHE A 9 -15.38 -9.85 5.96
C PHE A 9 -15.76 -8.41 6.29
N ALA A 10 -14.90 -7.46 5.92
CA ALA A 10 -15.17 -6.02 6.02
C ALA A 10 -15.62 -5.49 4.65
N ASP A 11 -16.86 -4.99 4.56
CA ASP A 11 -17.37 -4.39 3.34
C ASP A 11 -16.83 -2.95 3.21
N PRO A 12 -16.09 -2.59 2.14
CA PRO A 12 -15.60 -1.23 1.93
C PRO A 12 -16.73 -0.19 1.87
N ARG A 13 -17.96 -0.59 1.49
CA ARG A 13 -19.13 0.30 1.42
C ARG A 13 -19.71 0.63 2.80
N ALA A 14 -19.36 -0.15 3.83
CA ALA A 14 -19.77 0.11 5.21
C ALA A 14 -18.89 1.15 5.91
N ASN A 15 -17.94 1.77 5.17
CA ASN A 15 -16.95 2.70 5.69
C ASN A 15 -16.16 2.12 6.88
N PRO A 16 -15.38 1.04 6.63
CA PRO A 16 -14.67 0.36 7.71
C PRO A 16 -13.62 1.30 8.33
N GLU A 17 -13.59 1.34 9.66
CA GLU A 17 -12.62 2.17 10.39
C GLU A 17 -11.21 1.57 10.29
N PRO A 18 -10.20 2.34 9.86
CA PRO A 18 -8.83 1.84 9.71
C PRO A 18 -8.20 1.35 11.03
N GLN A 19 -8.69 1.87 12.16
CA GLN A 19 -8.20 1.54 13.51
C GLN A 19 -8.90 0.33 14.13
N ALA A 20 -9.93 -0.23 13.49
CA ALA A 20 -10.63 -1.40 13.99
C ALA A 20 -9.72 -2.65 13.94
N PRO A 21 -10.00 -3.69 14.76
CA PRO A 21 -9.27 -4.95 14.70
C PRO A 21 -9.31 -5.53 13.28
N ARG A 22 -8.15 -5.58 12.63
CA ARG A 22 -8.04 -6.04 11.24
C ARG A 22 -8.26 -7.54 11.15
N SER A 23 -8.86 -7.97 10.04
CA SER A 23 -8.82 -9.38 9.65
C SER A 23 -7.37 -9.88 9.62
N PRO A 24 -7.09 -11.11 10.08
CA PRO A 24 -5.73 -11.65 10.04
C PRO A 24 -5.22 -11.73 8.61
N ALA A 25 -3.90 -11.61 8.45
CA ALA A 25 -3.26 -11.68 7.15
C ALA A 25 -3.50 -13.02 6.46
N ARG A 26 -3.93 -12.97 5.20
CA ARG A 26 -4.29 -14.17 4.41
C ARG A 26 -3.19 -14.48 3.43
N LEU A 27 -2.19 -15.21 3.91
CA LEU A 27 -0.95 -15.44 3.19
C LEU A 27 -0.92 -16.81 2.52
N THR A 28 -0.23 -16.92 1.39
CA THR A 28 0.11 -18.19 0.74
C THR A 28 1.58 -18.24 0.34
N ALA A 29 2.18 -19.43 0.33
CA ALA A 29 3.53 -19.63 -0.19
C ALA A 29 3.56 -19.91 -1.70
N ALA A 30 2.40 -20.20 -2.29
CA ALA A 30 2.25 -20.59 -3.69
C ALA A 30 1.75 -19.39 -4.53
N PRO A 31 2.58 -18.81 -5.43
CA PRO A 31 2.16 -17.69 -6.26
C PRO A 31 1.02 -18.05 -7.22
N GLU A 32 0.90 -19.31 -7.61
CA GLU A 32 -0.13 -19.81 -8.51
C GLU A 32 -1.54 -19.63 -7.91
N GLU A 33 -1.66 -19.68 -6.58
CA GLU A 33 -2.93 -19.46 -5.89
C GLU A 33 -3.43 -18.01 -6.00
N LEU A 34 -2.55 -17.06 -6.32
CA LEU A 34 -2.87 -15.64 -6.44
C LEU A 34 -3.09 -15.20 -7.89
N GLU A 35 -2.75 -16.02 -8.89
CA GLU A 35 -2.88 -15.66 -10.31
C GLU A 35 -4.31 -15.24 -10.67
N GLU A 36 -5.28 -16.01 -10.17
CA GLU A 36 -6.70 -15.72 -10.39
C GLU A 36 -7.13 -14.45 -9.65
N LEU A 37 -6.69 -14.23 -8.41
CA LEU A 37 -6.94 -12.96 -7.71
C LEU A 37 -6.39 -11.77 -8.50
N HIS A 38 -5.13 -11.85 -8.94
CA HIS A 38 -4.50 -10.80 -9.73
C HIS A 38 -5.23 -10.56 -11.05
N ARG A 39 -5.75 -11.62 -11.69
CA ARG A 39 -6.58 -11.50 -12.89
C ARG A 39 -7.87 -10.74 -12.60
N LEU A 40 -8.58 -11.07 -11.52
CA LEU A 40 -9.80 -10.36 -11.10
C LEU A 40 -9.53 -8.88 -10.78
N CYS A 41 -8.44 -8.59 -10.07
CA CYS A 41 -7.99 -7.23 -9.78
C CYS A 41 -7.70 -6.43 -11.08
N ARG A 42 -6.97 -7.01 -12.03
CA ARG A 42 -6.67 -6.36 -13.32
C ARG A 42 -7.93 -6.03 -14.12
N GLN A 43 -8.94 -6.91 -14.05
CA GLN A 43 -10.21 -6.70 -14.74
C GLN A 43 -11.15 -5.73 -14.01
N GLY A 44 -10.87 -5.38 -12.76
CA GLY A 44 -11.75 -4.52 -11.95
C GLY A 44 -13.03 -5.23 -11.49
N HIS A 45 -13.01 -6.56 -11.41
CA HIS A 45 -14.17 -7.35 -11.02
C HIS A 45 -14.35 -7.35 -9.49
N LEU A 46 -14.73 -6.21 -8.92
CA LEU A 46 -14.77 -5.99 -7.47
C LEU A 46 -15.62 -7.05 -6.73
N TYR A 47 -16.79 -7.41 -7.26
CA TYR A 47 -17.66 -8.42 -6.66
C TYR A 47 -17.05 -9.84 -6.69
N ASP A 48 -16.20 -10.15 -7.67
CA ASP A 48 -15.49 -11.42 -7.72
C ASP A 48 -14.37 -11.46 -6.68
N VAL A 49 -13.67 -10.33 -6.48
CA VAL A 49 -12.69 -10.17 -5.40
C VAL A 49 -13.36 -10.25 -4.03
N GLU A 50 -14.54 -9.66 -3.85
CA GLU A 50 -15.32 -9.83 -2.62
C GLU A 50 -15.68 -11.30 -2.38
N ARG A 51 -16.14 -12.02 -3.41
CA ARG A 51 -16.45 -13.45 -3.31
C ARG A 51 -15.20 -14.27 -2.97
N TRP A 52 -14.05 -13.93 -3.56
CA TRP A 52 -12.76 -14.51 -3.23
C TRP A 52 -12.42 -14.36 -1.74
N ILE A 53 -12.56 -13.14 -1.21
CA ILE A 53 -12.30 -12.84 0.20
C ILE A 53 -13.32 -13.55 1.10
N ARG A 54 -14.62 -13.53 0.78
CA ARG A 54 -15.64 -14.23 1.59
C ARG A 54 -15.40 -15.74 1.66
N ALA A 55 -14.78 -16.32 0.62
CA ALA A 55 -14.37 -17.72 0.60
C ALA A 55 -13.10 -18.04 1.43
N GLY A 56 -12.50 -17.06 2.10
CA GLY A 56 -11.32 -17.28 2.95
C GLY A 56 -10.02 -17.49 2.17
N ARG A 57 -9.99 -17.17 0.87
CA ARG A 57 -8.84 -17.40 0.00
C ARG A 57 -7.68 -16.42 0.30
N PRO A 58 -6.43 -16.79 -0.03
CA PRO A 58 -5.26 -15.94 0.22
C PRO A 58 -5.31 -14.64 -0.59
N LEU A 59 -4.73 -13.59 -0.03
CA LEU A 59 -4.65 -12.26 -0.63
C LEU A 59 -3.23 -11.84 -1.03
N GLN A 60 -2.22 -12.42 -0.39
CA GLN A 60 -0.83 -11.98 -0.52
C GLN A 60 0.13 -13.16 -0.37
N LEU A 61 1.33 -13.01 -0.94
CA LEU A 61 2.40 -13.96 -0.71
C LEU A 61 2.95 -13.83 0.72
N ALA A 62 3.32 -14.96 1.31
CA ALA A 62 4.08 -14.98 2.55
C ALA A 62 5.52 -14.51 2.29
N ALA A 63 6.07 -13.78 3.27
CA ALA A 63 7.46 -13.32 3.24
C ALA A 63 8.44 -14.48 3.06
N GLY A 64 9.51 -14.26 2.29
CA GLY A 64 10.57 -15.24 2.04
C GLY A 64 10.21 -16.34 1.05
N SER A 65 9.08 -16.22 0.34
CA SER A 65 8.73 -17.18 -0.71
C SER A 65 9.76 -17.13 -1.85
N PRO A 66 10.16 -18.27 -2.45
CA PRO A 66 11.13 -18.29 -3.56
C PRO A 66 10.63 -17.51 -4.79
N ALA A 67 9.33 -17.26 -4.87
CA ALA A 67 8.68 -16.43 -5.88
C ALA A 67 8.95 -14.94 -5.71
N GLU A 68 9.36 -14.43 -4.53
CA GLU A 68 9.75 -13.02 -4.33
C GLU A 68 10.87 -12.57 -5.27
N ARG A 69 11.72 -13.51 -5.73
CA ARG A 69 12.81 -13.21 -6.68
C ARG A 69 12.31 -12.89 -8.08
N ARG A 70 11.09 -13.32 -8.43
CA ARG A 70 10.42 -12.94 -9.67
C ARG A 70 9.53 -11.76 -9.33
N ARG A 71 9.80 -10.58 -9.91
CA ARG A 71 8.95 -9.38 -9.75
C ARG A 71 7.55 -9.65 -10.31
N HIS A 72 6.69 -10.23 -9.50
CA HIS A 72 5.27 -10.40 -9.78
C HIS A 72 4.52 -9.22 -9.20
N LEU A 73 3.67 -8.59 -10.01
CA LEU A 73 2.79 -7.53 -9.55
C LEU A 73 1.86 -8.08 -8.46
N SER A 74 1.85 -7.43 -7.29
CA SER A 74 0.96 -7.76 -6.18
C SER A 74 -0.48 -7.30 -6.45
N ALA A 75 -1.44 -7.83 -5.70
CA ALA A 75 -2.83 -7.38 -5.79
C ALA A 75 -2.96 -5.88 -5.48
N LEU A 76 -2.17 -5.37 -4.52
CA LEU A 76 -2.16 -3.95 -4.17
C LEU A 76 -1.52 -3.10 -5.26
N GLU A 77 -0.40 -3.52 -5.84
CA GLU A 77 0.23 -2.80 -6.95
C GLU A 77 -0.72 -2.68 -8.15
N ILE A 78 -1.44 -3.75 -8.48
CA ILE A 78 -2.47 -3.74 -9.52
C ILE A 78 -3.58 -2.73 -9.17
N ALA A 79 -4.02 -2.69 -7.93
CA ALA A 79 -5.06 -1.77 -7.49
C ALA A 79 -4.60 -0.29 -7.52
N LEU A 80 -3.33 -0.03 -7.15
CA LEU A 80 -2.70 1.29 -7.20
C LEU A 80 -2.49 1.76 -8.65
N ASP A 81 -2.01 0.90 -9.54
CA ASP A 81 -1.86 1.20 -10.97
C ASP A 81 -3.19 1.59 -11.62
N ARG A 82 -4.28 0.95 -11.16
CA ARG A 82 -5.64 1.28 -11.59
C ARG A 82 -6.23 2.51 -10.88
N GLN A 83 -5.57 3.00 -9.83
CA GLN A 83 -6.07 4.05 -8.95
C GLN A 83 -7.48 3.73 -8.41
N ASP A 84 -7.76 2.45 -8.19
CA ASP A 84 -9.06 1.93 -7.78
C ASP A 84 -9.18 1.93 -6.25
N HIS A 85 -9.67 3.04 -5.73
CA HIS A 85 -9.82 3.27 -4.28
C HIS A 85 -10.66 2.17 -3.60
N SER A 86 -11.71 1.68 -4.26
CA SER A 86 -12.58 0.65 -3.69
C SER A 86 -11.86 -0.69 -3.58
N LEU A 87 -11.06 -1.05 -4.59
CA LEU A 87 -10.26 -2.26 -4.56
C LEU A 87 -9.14 -2.18 -3.51
N ILE A 88 -8.46 -1.04 -3.40
CA ILE A 88 -7.42 -0.84 -2.38
C ILE A 88 -8.04 -0.99 -0.99
N LEU A 89 -9.14 -0.28 -0.71
CA LEU A 89 -9.86 -0.34 0.56
C LEU A 89 -10.34 -1.77 0.88
N LEU A 90 -10.87 -2.48 -0.13
CA LEU A 90 -11.31 -3.86 0.02
C LEU A 90 -10.16 -4.78 0.46
N LEU A 91 -8.97 -4.63 -0.12
CA LEU A 91 -7.80 -5.43 0.25
C LEU A 91 -7.35 -5.13 1.69
N VAL A 92 -7.07 -3.87 2.01
CA VAL A 92 -6.52 -3.48 3.32
C VAL A 92 -7.52 -3.75 4.47
N ALA A 93 -8.81 -3.54 4.25
CA ALA A 93 -9.85 -3.82 5.24
C ALA A 93 -10.00 -5.32 5.54
N ASN A 94 -9.57 -6.19 4.63
CA ASN A 94 -9.72 -7.65 4.75
C ASN A 94 -8.42 -8.39 5.06
N GLY A 95 -7.44 -7.69 5.64
CA GLY A 95 -6.21 -8.29 6.15
C GLY A 95 -5.06 -8.33 5.14
N TYR A 96 -5.05 -7.45 4.14
CA TYR A 96 -3.85 -7.24 3.34
C TYR A 96 -2.77 -6.53 4.18
N ASP A 97 -1.53 -7.02 4.17
CA ASP A 97 -0.45 -6.45 4.96
C ASP A 97 0.49 -5.58 4.10
N LEU A 98 0.43 -4.27 4.33
CA LEU A 98 1.26 -3.28 3.63
C LEU A 98 2.75 -3.43 3.94
N ALA A 99 3.11 -4.05 5.08
CA ALA A 99 4.50 -4.26 5.47
C ALA A 99 5.19 -5.33 4.61
N LEU A 100 4.42 -6.27 4.06
CA LEU A 100 4.93 -7.38 3.26
C LEU A 100 5.14 -7.03 1.78
N GLU A 101 4.74 -5.83 1.36
CA GLU A 101 4.98 -5.39 -0.01
C GLU A 101 6.47 -5.19 -0.30
N PRO A 102 6.97 -5.65 -1.46
CA PRO A 102 8.38 -5.54 -1.83
C PRO A 102 8.80 -4.08 -2.07
N GLU A 103 7.95 -3.30 -2.75
CA GLU A 103 8.11 -1.86 -2.89
C GLU A 103 7.20 -1.14 -1.88
N CYS A 104 7.62 0.03 -1.38
CA CYS A 104 6.81 0.78 -0.44
C CYS A 104 5.55 1.30 -1.18
N PRO A 105 4.32 0.99 -0.70
CA PRO A 105 3.11 1.42 -1.40
C PRO A 105 2.93 2.95 -1.38
N LEU A 106 3.53 3.65 -0.41
CA LEU A 106 3.54 5.12 -0.35
C LEU A 106 4.32 5.73 -1.50
N ASP A 107 5.44 5.12 -1.91
CA ASP A 107 6.24 5.58 -3.06
C ASP A 107 5.41 5.60 -4.34
N LYS A 108 4.60 4.54 -4.54
CA LYS A 108 3.70 4.45 -5.68
C LYS A 108 2.67 5.58 -5.67
N ALA A 109 2.04 5.85 -4.52
CA ALA A 109 1.08 6.94 -4.37
C ALA A 109 1.72 8.32 -4.63
N LEU A 110 2.96 8.54 -4.19
CA LEU A 110 3.74 9.76 -4.43
C LEU A 110 4.08 9.96 -5.91
N ARG A 111 4.52 8.89 -6.60
CA ARG A 111 4.76 8.91 -8.06
C ARG A 111 3.49 9.20 -8.85
N LEU A 112 2.36 8.63 -8.42
CA LEU A 112 1.05 8.89 -9.03
C LEU A 112 0.48 10.28 -8.69
N ARG A 113 1.11 11.03 -7.76
CA ARG A 113 0.63 12.33 -7.25
C ARG A 113 -0.81 12.25 -6.69
N ARG A 114 -1.20 11.08 -6.18
CA ARG A 114 -2.54 10.80 -5.64
C ARG A 114 -2.54 10.93 -4.12
N ARG A 115 -2.75 12.16 -3.63
CA ARG A 115 -2.80 12.47 -2.19
C ARG A 115 -3.87 11.64 -1.46
N ASP A 116 -5.01 11.40 -2.10
CA ASP A 116 -6.09 10.57 -1.55
C ASP A 116 -5.68 9.10 -1.33
N LEU A 117 -4.88 8.52 -2.24
CA LEU A 117 -4.35 7.17 -2.06
C LEU A 117 -3.25 7.14 -1.01
N LEU A 118 -2.44 8.19 -0.93
CA LEU A 118 -1.43 8.34 0.11
C LEU A 118 -2.08 8.40 1.50
N ASP A 119 -3.13 9.21 1.64
CA ASP A 119 -3.91 9.35 2.88
C ASP A 119 -4.51 8.02 3.30
N LEU A 120 -5.17 7.32 2.36
CA LEU A 120 -5.73 6.01 2.61
C LEU A 120 -4.65 5.02 3.09
N LEU A 121 -3.51 4.93 2.41
CA LEU A 121 -2.46 3.98 2.81
C LEU A 121 -1.91 4.28 4.21
N LEU A 122 -1.71 5.56 4.55
CA LEU A 122 -1.24 5.98 5.88
C LEU A 122 -2.29 5.68 6.97
N GLU A 123 -3.56 5.98 6.72
CA GLU A 123 -4.67 5.66 7.64
C GLU A 123 -4.76 4.16 7.91
N TRP A 124 -4.50 3.33 6.88
CA TRP A 124 -4.50 1.88 6.97
C TRP A 124 -3.18 1.28 7.46
N GLY A 125 -2.27 2.11 7.99
CA GLY A 125 -1.09 1.68 8.73
C GLY A 125 0.16 1.41 7.88
N ALA A 126 0.24 1.98 6.68
CA ALA A 126 1.51 2.02 5.94
C ALA A 126 2.58 2.75 6.77
N ASP A 127 3.78 2.18 6.88
CA ASP A 127 4.87 2.81 7.62
C ASP A 127 5.51 3.94 6.80
N PRO A 128 5.37 5.22 7.22
CA PRO A 128 5.94 6.36 6.51
C PRO A 128 7.48 6.32 6.45
N ARG A 129 8.14 5.59 7.35
CA ARG A 129 9.62 5.48 7.38
C ARG A 129 10.19 4.62 6.26
N ARG A 130 9.36 3.84 5.57
CA ARG A 130 9.78 3.03 4.42
C ARG A 130 9.81 3.81 3.10
N VAL A 131 9.37 5.07 3.10
CA VAL A 131 9.32 5.90 1.91
C VAL A 131 10.73 6.15 1.36
N ASP A 132 10.87 6.16 0.04
CA ASP A 132 12.07 6.62 -0.62
C ASP A 132 12.09 8.16 -0.60
N LEU A 133 13.13 8.73 0.05
CA LEU A 133 13.28 10.18 0.17
C LEU A 133 13.49 10.86 -1.18
N ASP A 134 14.11 10.21 -2.16
CA ASP A 134 14.31 10.80 -3.48
C ASP A 134 12.96 11.00 -4.18
N ILE A 135 12.08 9.99 -4.12
CA ILE A 135 10.71 10.07 -4.65
C ILE A 135 9.90 11.14 -3.93
N LEU A 136 10.03 11.23 -2.60
CA LEU A 136 9.38 12.27 -1.82
C LEU A 136 9.87 13.64 -2.28
N PHE A 137 11.18 13.90 -2.35
CA PHE A 137 11.72 15.19 -2.75
C PHE A 137 11.40 15.59 -4.20
N GLU A 138 11.29 14.63 -5.12
CA GLU A 138 10.81 14.85 -6.49
C GLU A 138 9.37 15.43 -6.55
N THR A 139 8.61 15.40 -5.46
CA THR A 139 7.28 16.05 -5.38
C THR A 139 7.35 17.57 -5.28
N TYR A 140 8.47 18.13 -4.77
CA TYR A 140 8.63 19.55 -4.45
C TYR A 140 7.51 20.14 -3.59
N ASP A 141 6.92 19.31 -2.74
CA ASP A 141 5.74 19.67 -1.97
C ASP A 141 6.12 19.84 -0.50
N SER A 142 6.33 21.11 -0.09
CA SER A 142 6.74 21.43 1.27
C SER A 142 5.74 20.95 2.32
N GLN A 143 4.44 20.92 1.99
CA GLN A 143 3.44 20.37 2.91
C GLN A 143 3.60 18.86 3.10
N LEU A 144 3.97 18.12 2.04
CA LEU A 144 4.29 16.70 2.17
C LEU A 144 5.57 16.50 2.99
N PHE A 145 6.60 17.31 2.82
CA PHE A 145 7.81 17.21 3.64
C PHE A 145 7.50 17.41 5.12
N GLU A 146 6.78 18.48 5.44
CA GLU A 146 6.37 18.79 6.80
C GLU A 146 5.56 17.66 7.43
N ARG A 147 4.59 17.13 6.67
CA ARG A 147 3.79 15.99 7.12
C ARG A 147 4.63 14.75 7.38
N PHE A 148 5.55 14.38 6.48
CA PHE A 148 6.40 13.20 6.69
C PHE A 148 7.34 13.39 7.88
N ARG A 149 7.82 14.62 8.12
CA ARG A 149 8.58 14.97 9.32
C ARG A 149 7.74 14.79 10.59
N GLU A 150 6.49 15.25 10.61
CA GLU A 150 5.55 15.04 11.73
C GLU A 150 5.26 13.56 11.98
N LEU A 151 5.24 12.75 10.93
CA LEU A 151 5.15 11.29 11.00
C LEU A 151 6.44 10.61 11.49
N GLY A 152 7.48 11.40 11.81
CA GLY A 152 8.75 10.93 12.37
C GLY A 152 9.75 10.40 11.33
N VAL A 153 9.64 10.85 10.08
CA VAL A 153 10.61 10.55 9.02
C VAL A 153 11.75 11.57 9.09
N ASP A 154 12.99 11.06 9.17
CA ASP A 154 14.19 11.89 9.11
C ASP A 154 14.51 12.25 7.65
N LEU A 155 14.10 13.44 7.24
CA LEU A 155 14.34 13.96 5.89
C LEU A 155 15.83 14.26 5.62
N THR A 156 16.68 14.30 6.66
CA THR A 156 18.12 14.59 6.50
C THR A 156 18.96 13.33 6.35
N ALA A 157 18.36 12.15 6.51
CA ALA A 157 19.04 10.87 6.37
C ALA A 157 19.71 10.72 5.00
N GLY A 158 20.93 10.17 4.99
CA GLY A 158 21.62 9.79 3.75
C GLY A 158 22.06 10.93 2.83
N HIS A 159 22.08 12.19 3.30
CA HIS A 159 22.34 13.39 2.47
C HIS A 159 21.29 13.63 1.37
N ALA A 160 20.13 12.95 1.41
CA ALA A 160 19.09 13.06 0.38
C ALA A 160 18.60 14.51 0.21
N MET A 161 18.40 15.22 1.33
CA MET A 161 18.07 16.65 1.34
C MET A 161 19.15 17.52 0.65
N ALA A 162 20.43 17.23 0.87
CA ALA A 162 21.54 17.99 0.29
C ALA A 162 21.66 17.70 -1.22
N TYR A 163 21.40 16.46 -1.65
CA TYR A 163 21.36 16.08 -3.06
C TYR A 163 20.19 16.76 -3.78
N ALA A 164 18.99 16.72 -3.18
CA ALA A 164 17.81 17.40 -3.72
C ALA A 164 18.06 18.91 -3.90
N LEU A 165 18.67 19.58 -2.91
CA LEU A 165 19.01 21.01 -3.01
C LEU A 165 20.14 21.31 -3.99
N GLY A 166 21.12 20.41 -4.14
CA GLY A 166 22.31 20.61 -4.98
C GLY A 166 22.08 20.35 -6.48
N TYR A 167 21.16 19.44 -6.82
CA TYR A 167 20.90 19.03 -8.20
C TYR A 167 19.60 19.60 -8.80
N HIS A 168 18.74 20.21 -7.99
CA HIS A 168 17.49 20.80 -8.47
C HIS A 168 17.54 22.33 -8.48
N THR A 169 17.78 22.88 -9.67
CA THR A 169 17.96 24.33 -9.93
C THR A 169 16.65 25.11 -10.08
N SER A 170 15.51 24.55 -9.68
CA SER A 170 14.24 25.29 -9.74
C SER A 170 14.10 26.19 -8.51
N ASN A 171 14.01 27.51 -8.76
CA ASN A 171 13.99 28.63 -7.80
C ASN A 171 12.85 28.66 -6.75
N LYS A 172 12.22 27.53 -6.41
CA LYS A 172 11.26 27.47 -5.31
C LYS A 172 11.97 26.99 -4.05
N PRO A 173 11.94 27.75 -2.95
CA PRO A 173 12.51 27.28 -1.69
C PRO A 173 11.74 26.04 -1.23
N LEU A 174 12.46 24.94 -1.00
CA LEU A 174 11.92 23.68 -0.47
C LEU A 174 11.46 23.83 1.00
N LEU A 175 11.94 24.86 1.68
CA LEU A 175 11.56 25.25 3.03
C LEU A 175 11.24 26.76 3.01
N GLY A 176 10.00 27.11 3.30
CA GLY A 176 9.50 28.49 3.36
C GLY A 176 8.16 28.55 4.06
#